data_AF-A0A7C5KW26-F1
#
_entry.id   AF-A0A7C5KW26-F1
#
_cell.length_a   1.000
_cell.length_b   1.000
_cell.length_c   1.000
_cell.angle_alpha   90.00
_cell.angle_beta   90.00
_cell.angle_gamma   90.00
#
_symmetry.space_group_name_H-M   'P 1'
#
loop_
_entity.id
_entity.type
_entity.pdbx_description
1 polymer ?
#
loop_
_entity_poly.entity_id
_entity_poly.type
_entity_poly.pdbx_seq_one_letter_code
_entity_poly.pdbx_strand_id
1 'polypeptide(L)'
;MILEVMEKEMGLEIAGESPADVMMEVNRVFVDEFGFASDIDIEQKGDDTYEVKVRNCINRRFTDKLMEASVEKSFVCPIMNACQSAMRRMDFKARSNVEKWVDGNGSTITFKTI
;
A
#
# COMPACT_ATOMS: atom_id res chain seq x y z
N MET A 1 -7.21 -9.93 7.50
CA MET A 1 -7.78 -8.72 8.14
C MET A 1 -7.38 -7.48 7.33
N ILE A 2 -8.34 -6.66 6.91
CA ILE A 2 -8.41 -5.80 5.69
C ILE A 2 -8.57 -6.57 4.37
N LEU A 3 -7.63 -7.46 4.02
CA LEU A 3 -7.76 -8.26 2.79
C LEU A 3 -9.03 -9.13 2.80
N GLU A 4 -9.28 -9.83 3.91
CA GLU A 4 -10.49 -10.65 4.08
C GLU A 4 -11.80 -9.84 4.06
N VAL A 5 -11.75 -8.56 4.45
CA VAL A 5 -12.91 -7.66 4.40
C VAL A 5 -13.18 -7.30 2.94
N MET A 6 -12.13 -6.95 2.19
CA MET A 6 -12.21 -6.70 0.75
C MET A 6 -12.80 -7.90 0.00
N GLU A 7 -12.38 -9.12 0.33
CA GLU A 7 -12.88 -10.32 -0.35
C GLU A 7 -14.29 -10.73 0.09
N LYS A 8 -14.57 -10.79 1.40
CA LYS A 8 -15.84 -11.35 1.90
C LYS A 8 -16.98 -10.35 1.97
N GLU A 9 -16.69 -9.10 2.33
CA GLU A 9 -17.71 -8.07 2.54
C GLU A 9 -17.89 -7.21 1.29
N MET A 10 -16.83 -7.04 0.49
CA MET A 10 -16.85 -6.19 -0.70
C MET A 10 -16.90 -6.98 -2.02
N GLY A 11 -16.75 -8.32 -1.95
CA GLY A 11 -16.91 -9.21 -3.10
C GLY A 11 -15.76 -9.15 -4.11
N LEU A 12 -14.55 -8.79 -3.66
CA LEU A 12 -13.40 -8.59 -4.54
C LEU A 12 -12.56 -9.85 -4.66
N GLU A 13 -12.14 -10.19 -5.88
CA GLU A 13 -11.23 -11.31 -6.12
C GLU A 13 -9.79 -10.78 -6.23
N ILE A 14 -8.95 -11.14 -5.27
CA ILE A 14 -7.52 -10.80 -5.28
C ILE A 14 -6.75 -12.07 -5.66
N ALA A 15 -6.13 -12.07 -6.84
CA ALA A 15 -5.38 -13.20 -7.39
C ALA A 15 -3.96 -12.77 -7.80
N GLY A 16 -3.04 -13.72 -7.85
CA GLY A 16 -1.66 -13.49 -8.27
C GLY A 16 -0.73 -14.65 -7.91
N GLU A 17 0.37 -14.80 -8.65
CA GLU A 17 1.35 -15.87 -8.45
C GLU A 17 2.56 -15.39 -7.63
N SER A 18 2.91 -14.10 -7.74
CA SER A 18 3.98 -13.45 -6.98
C SER A 18 3.44 -12.37 -6.02
N PRO A 19 4.22 -11.97 -4.99
CA PRO A 19 3.84 -10.85 -4.12
C PRO A 19 3.54 -9.56 -4.89
N ALA A 20 4.29 -9.30 -5.97
CA ALA A 20 4.06 -8.13 -6.82
C ALA A 20 2.68 -8.18 -7.48
N ASP A 21 2.27 -9.33 -8.03
CA ASP A 21 0.98 -9.49 -8.71
C ASP A 21 -0.19 -9.25 -7.73
N VAL A 22 -0.12 -9.88 -6.54
CA VAL A 22 -1.17 -9.72 -5.53
C VAL A 22 -1.24 -8.28 -5.02
N MET A 23 -0.10 -7.62 -4.79
CA MET A 23 -0.10 -6.21 -4.41
C MET A 23 -0.61 -5.31 -5.55
N MET A 24 -0.38 -5.68 -6.81
CA MET A 24 -0.89 -4.94 -7.97
C MET A 24 -2.42 -5.01 -8.04
N GLU A 25 -3.02 -6.18 -7.83
CA GLU A 25 -4.48 -6.32 -7.76
C GLU A 25 -5.08 -5.54 -6.58
N VAL A 26 -4.43 -5.58 -5.41
CA VAL A 26 -4.81 -4.74 -4.26
C VAL A 26 -4.80 -3.26 -4.64
N ASN A 27 -3.74 -2.80 -5.30
CA ASN A 27 -3.57 -1.41 -5.68
C ASN A 27 -4.59 -0.97 -6.75
N ARG A 28 -4.92 -1.85 -7.71
CA ARG A 28 -5.97 -1.63 -8.70
C ARG A 28 -7.29 -1.31 -8.03
N VAL A 29 -7.69 -2.08 -7.02
CA VAL A 29 -8.92 -1.82 -6.25
C VAL A 29 -8.89 -0.43 -5.58
N PHE A 30 -7.76 -0.05 -4.96
CA PHE A 30 -7.65 1.27 -4.33
C PHE A 30 -7.75 2.44 -5.31
N VAL A 31 -7.28 2.27 -6.54
CA VAL A 31 -7.37 3.28 -7.59
C VAL A 31 -8.76 3.29 -8.23
N ASP A 32 -9.18 2.17 -8.79
CA ASP A 32 -10.33 2.10 -9.70
C ASP A 32 -11.65 2.12 -8.95
N GLU A 33 -11.73 1.43 -7.81
CA GLU A 33 -13.00 1.21 -7.11
C GLU A 33 -13.19 2.21 -5.97
N PHE A 34 -12.12 2.50 -5.22
CA PHE A 34 -12.21 3.39 -4.07
C PHE A 34 -11.75 4.83 -4.35
N GLY A 35 -11.01 5.08 -5.44
CA GLY A 35 -10.52 6.41 -5.77
C GLY A 35 -9.55 7.02 -4.73
N PHE A 36 -8.76 6.17 -4.05
CA PHE A 36 -7.82 6.63 -3.01
C PHE A 36 -6.58 7.34 -3.58
N ALA A 37 -6.24 7.06 -4.83
CA ALA A 37 -5.08 7.59 -5.53
C ALA A 37 -5.39 7.70 -7.02
N SER A 38 -4.65 8.54 -7.74
CA SER A 38 -4.79 8.61 -9.20
C SER A 38 -4.06 7.49 -9.92
N ASP A 39 -3.03 6.95 -9.28
CA ASP A 39 -2.15 5.91 -9.82
C ASP A 39 -1.33 5.30 -8.68
N ILE A 40 -1.05 4.00 -8.77
CA ILE A 40 -0.16 3.30 -7.84
C ILE A 40 0.73 2.34 -8.61
N ASP A 41 2.03 2.58 -8.55
CA ASP A 41 3.05 1.77 -9.21
C ASP A 41 3.79 0.88 -8.19
N ILE A 42 4.22 -0.31 -8.62
CA ILE A 42 5.03 -1.22 -7.81
C ILE A 42 6.30 -1.56 -8.58
N GLU A 43 7.44 -1.33 -7.94
CA GLU A 43 8.74 -1.72 -8.46
C GLU A 43 9.46 -2.62 -7.46
N GLN A 44 9.97 -3.75 -7.94
CA GLN A 44 10.88 -4.58 -7.15
C GLN A 44 12.30 -4.01 -7.22
N LYS A 45 12.85 -3.61 -6.08
CA LYS A 45 14.20 -3.07 -5.92
C LYS A 45 15.14 -4.17 -5.45
N GLY A 46 15.74 -4.89 -6.40
CA GLY A 46 16.60 -6.05 -6.09
C GLY A 46 15.79 -7.26 -5.62
N ASP A 47 16.37 -8.14 -4.83
CA ASP A 47 15.73 -9.43 -4.51
C ASP A 47 14.79 -9.37 -3.30
N ASP A 48 14.97 -8.40 -2.40
CA ASP A 48 14.36 -8.40 -1.07
C ASP A 48 13.46 -7.18 -0.77
N THR A 49 13.29 -6.27 -1.73
CA THR A 49 12.63 -4.98 -1.49
C THR A 49 11.61 -4.67 -2.57
N TYR A 50 10.41 -4.26 -2.15
CA TYR A 50 9.36 -3.74 -3.02
C TYR A 50 9.09 -2.28 -2.68
N GLU A 51 9.04 -1.42 -3.68
CA GLU A 51 8.68 -0.01 -3.56
C GLU A 51 7.33 0.22 -4.23
N VAL A 52 6.38 0.78 -3.49
CA VAL A 52 5.05 1.14 -3.97
C VAL A 52 4.93 2.66 -3.97
N LYS A 53 4.71 3.26 -5.14
CA LYS A 53 4.55 4.71 -5.31
C LYS A 53 3.08 5.06 -5.49
N VAL A 54 2.52 5.71 -4.49
CA VAL A 54 1.12 6.16 -4.50
C VAL A 54 1.08 7.63 -4.93
N ARG A 55 0.42 7.92 -6.05
CA ARG A 55 0.30 9.27 -6.62
C ARG A 55 -1.04 9.91 -6.28
N ASN A 56 -1.03 11.20 -5.93
CA ASN A 56 -2.21 11.99 -5.57
C ASN A 56 -3.11 11.30 -4.54
N CYS A 57 -2.52 10.80 -3.46
CA CYS A 57 -3.24 10.09 -2.42
C CYS A 57 -4.21 11.04 -1.68
N ILE A 58 -5.50 10.68 -1.60
CA ILE A 58 -6.52 11.51 -0.93
C ILE A 58 -6.20 11.75 0.55
N ASN A 59 -5.51 10.80 1.19
CA ASN A 59 -5.13 10.89 2.60
C ASN A 59 -3.86 11.70 2.85
N ARG A 60 -3.13 12.12 1.81
CA ARG A 60 -1.87 12.87 1.95
C ARG A 60 -2.01 14.10 2.83
N ARG A 61 -3.06 14.90 2.60
CA ARG A 61 -3.33 16.12 3.38
C ARG A 61 -3.63 15.81 4.85
N PHE A 62 -4.35 14.73 5.12
CA PHE A 62 -4.61 14.30 6.49
C PHE A 62 -3.33 13.81 7.17
N THR A 63 -2.53 13.00 6.49
CA THR A 63 -1.22 12.54 6.97
C THR A 63 -0.27 13.71 7.24
N ASP A 64 -0.21 14.72 6.37
CA ASP A 64 0.60 15.93 6.59
C ASP A 64 0.23 16.62 7.91
N LYS A 65 -1.07 16.81 8.18
CA LYS A 65 -1.53 17.40 9.45
C LYS A 65 -1.17 16.57 10.68
N LEU A 66 -1.20 15.24 10.58
CA LEU A 66 -0.76 14.37 11.66
C LEU A 66 0.74 14.54 11.94
N MET A 67 1.55 14.62 10.87
CA MET A 67 3.00 14.82 11.00
C MET A 67 3.33 16.20 11.58
N GLU A 68 2.60 17.25 11.19
CA GLU A 68 2.69 18.58 11.81
C GLU A 68 2.34 18.57 13.30
N ALA A 69 1.51 17.63 13.74
CA ALA A 69 1.15 17.39 15.14
C ALA A 69 2.12 16.40 15.85
N SER A 70 3.32 16.19 15.30
CA SER A 70 4.36 15.31 15.85
C SER A 70 4.05 13.81 15.81
N VAL A 71 3.12 13.36 14.95
CA VAL A 71 2.96 11.93 14.66
C VAL A 71 4.05 11.51 13.67
N GLU A 72 5.05 10.77 14.15
CA GLU A 72 6.22 10.39 13.36
C GLU A 72 5.89 9.51 12.13
N LYS A 73 4.90 8.62 12.25
CA LYS A 73 4.51 7.70 11.17
C LYS A 73 3.00 7.53 11.08
N SER A 74 2.49 7.60 9.85
CA SER A 74 1.10 7.33 9.53
C SER A 74 0.87 5.84 9.33
N PHE A 75 0.80 5.09 10.44
CA PHE A 75 0.51 3.65 10.45
C PHE A 75 -0.92 3.31 9.97
N VAL A 76 -1.75 4.32 9.74
CA VAL A 76 -3.13 4.19 9.27
C VAL A 76 -3.25 4.07 7.75
N CYS A 77 -2.14 4.03 6.99
CA CYS A 77 -2.17 3.92 5.53
C CYS A 77 -2.85 2.60 5.09
N PRO A 78 -4.02 2.65 4.44
CA PRO A 78 -4.77 1.44 4.11
C PRO A 78 -4.10 0.63 2.99
N ILE A 79 -3.47 1.31 2.02
CA ILE A 79 -2.70 0.66 0.93
C ILE A 79 -1.52 -0.12 1.54
N MET A 80 -0.75 0.50 2.44
CA MET A 80 0.35 -0.18 3.14
C MET A 80 -0.15 -1.42 3.89
N ASN A 81 -1.22 -1.28 4.67
CA ASN A 81 -1.75 -2.36 5.50
C ASN A 81 -2.34 -3.49 4.67
N ALA A 82 -2.98 -3.18 3.53
CA ALA A 82 -3.49 -4.17 2.60
C ALA A 82 -2.37 -4.94 1.90
N CYS A 83 -1.36 -4.26 1.37
CA CYS A 83 -0.18 -4.91 0.78
C CYS A 83 0.58 -5.77 1.82
N GLN A 84 0.74 -5.28 3.05
CA GLN A 84 1.34 -6.06 4.14
C GLN A 84 0.53 -7.33 4.44
N SER A 85 -0.81 -7.23 4.45
CA SER A 85 -1.69 -8.39 4.64
C SER A 85 -1.63 -9.37 3.46
N ALA A 86 -1.52 -8.85 2.23
CA ALA A 86 -1.35 -9.66 1.02
C ALA A 86 -0.05 -10.47 1.07
N MET A 87 1.08 -9.82 1.36
CA MET A 87 2.37 -10.50 1.50
C MET A 87 2.33 -11.59 2.58
N ARG A 88 1.73 -11.29 3.74
CA ARG A 88 1.62 -12.25 4.83
C ARG A 88 0.78 -13.48 4.48
N ARG A 89 -0.26 -13.33 3.66
CA ARG A 89 -1.08 -14.46 3.16
C ARG A 89 -0.25 -15.41 2.28
N MET A 90 0.75 -14.88 1.58
CA MET A 90 1.68 -15.65 0.75
C MET A 90 2.90 -16.17 1.52
N ASP A 91 2.87 -16.11 2.87
CA ASP A 91 3.99 -16.45 3.77
C ASP A 91 5.25 -15.57 3.60
N PHE A 92 5.13 -14.42 2.92
CA PHE A 92 6.19 -13.42 2.87
C PHE A 92 6.09 -12.48 4.07
N LYS A 93 7.10 -12.53 4.94
CA LYS A 93 7.25 -11.57 6.02
C LYS A 93 8.05 -10.38 5.50
N ALA A 94 7.52 -9.18 5.71
CA ALA A 94 8.21 -7.95 5.36
C ALA A 94 8.07 -6.90 6.45
N ARG A 95 9.06 -6.01 6.56
CA ARG A 95 8.96 -4.76 7.31
C ARG A 95 8.53 -3.66 6.35
N SER A 96 7.43 -2.99 6.68
CA SER A 96 6.91 -1.88 5.90
C SER A 96 7.40 -0.52 6.44
N ASN A 97 7.65 0.42 5.54
CA ASN A 97 7.84 1.84 5.84
C ASN A 97 6.96 2.68 4.92
N VAL A 98 6.50 3.84 5.37
CA VAL A 98 5.74 4.78 4.56
C VAL A 98 6.28 6.20 4.75
N GLU A 99 6.62 6.84 3.65
CA GLU A 99 7.23 8.17 3.62
C GLU A 99 6.52 9.08 2.64
N LYS A 100 6.65 10.39 2.83
CA LYS A 100 6.07 11.36 1.92
C LYS A 100 6.82 11.34 0.59
N TRP A 101 6.06 11.16 -0.49
CA TRP A 101 6.56 11.44 -1.83
C TRP A 101 6.08 12.82 -2.27
N VAL A 102 7.00 13.79 -2.24
CA VAL A 102 6.70 15.21 -2.48
C VAL A 102 6.21 15.43 -3.91
N ASP A 103 6.96 14.94 -4.91
CA ASP A 103 6.63 15.17 -6.33
C ASP A 103 5.34 14.47 -6.77
N GLY A 104 5.02 13.32 -6.15
CA GLY A 104 3.82 12.57 -6.46
C GLY A 104 2.58 13.02 -5.69
N ASN A 105 2.69 14.01 -4.79
CA ASN A 105 1.62 14.41 -3.87
C ASN A 105 0.99 13.19 -3.17
N GLY A 106 1.84 12.32 -2.62
CA GLY A 106 1.39 11.04 -2.08
C GLY A 106 2.43 10.40 -1.17
N SER A 107 2.66 9.10 -1.35
CA SER A 107 3.53 8.33 -0.47
C SER A 107 4.37 7.31 -1.23
N THR A 108 5.60 7.13 -0.78
CA THR A 108 6.41 5.96 -1.11
C THR A 108 6.28 4.97 0.04
N ILE A 109 5.86 3.74 -0.27
CA ILE A 109 5.77 2.66 0.70
C ILE A 109 6.84 1.63 0.34
N THR A 110 7.65 1.22 1.30
CA THR A 110 8.71 0.22 1.07
C THR A 110 8.41 -1.01 1.90
N PHE A 111 8.47 -2.18 1.27
CA PHE A 111 8.37 -3.49 1.93
C PHE A 111 9.71 -4.21 1.78
N LYS A 112 10.39 -4.45 2.89
CA LYS A 112 11.64 -5.23 2.91
C LYS A 112 11.39 -6.61 3.51
N THR A 113 11.59 -7.68 2.73
CA THR A 113 11.40 -9.06 3.18
C THR A 113 12.41 -9.43 4.28
N ILE A 114 12.00 -10.30 5.22
CA ILE A 114 12.79 -10.76 6.38
C ILE A 114 12.76 -12.27 6.55
#